data_AF-A0A392PBC9-F1
#
_entry.id   AF-A0A392PBC9-F1
#
_cell.length_a   1.000
_cell.length_b   1.000
_cell.length_c   1.000
_cell.angle_alpha   90.00
_cell.angle_beta   90.00
_cell.angle_gamma   90.00
#
_symmetry.space_group_name_H-M   'P 1'
#
loop_
_entity.id
_entity.type
_entity.pdbx_description
1 polymer ?
#
loop_
_entity_poly.entity_id
_entity_poly.type
_entity_poly.pdbx_seq_one_letter_code
_entity_poly.pdbx_strand_id
1 'polypeptide(L)'
;MFRVFGHDRIWVLDGGLPRWRASGYDVESSASSDAILKASAASEAIEKVYQGQAVGPITFETKFQPQLVWTLEQVTKNIEEKSHQHVDARGKPRMVAILKNI
;
A
#
# COMPACT_ATOMS: atom_id res chain seq x y z
N MET A 1 -0.14 -1.61 -3.50
CA MET A 1 0.41 -0.36 -4.07
C MET A 1 1.55 -0.63 -5.06
N PHE A 2 2.71 -1.16 -4.63
CA PHE A 2 3.86 -1.42 -5.51
C PHE A 2 3.53 -2.20 -6.80
N ARG A 3 2.94 -3.40 -6.68
CA ARG A 3 2.56 -4.22 -7.85
C ARG A 3 1.52 -3.55 -8.77
N VAL A 4 0.56 -2.83 -8.17
CA VAL A 4 -0.46 -2.06 -8.92
C VAL A 4 0.20 -1.04 -9.85
N PHE A 5 1.38 -0.53 -9.50
CA PHE A 5 2.15 0.40 -10.32
C PHE A 5 3.36 -0.23 -11.02
N GLY A 6 3.42 -1.56 -11.15
CA GLY A 6 4.44 -2.25 -11.96
C GLY A 6 5.73 -2.60 -11.23
N HIS A 7 5.76 -2.51 -9.90
CA HIS A 7 6.92 -2.91 -9.12
C HIS A 7 6.75 -4.34 -8.58
N ASP A 8 7.22 -5.32 -9.35
CA ASP A 8 6.98 -6.75 -9.06
C ASP A 8 7.99 -7.36 -8.07
N ARG A 9 9.20 -6.80 -7.98
CA ARG A 9 10.26 -7.26 -7.07
C ARG A 9 10.03 -6.73 -5.66
N ILE A 10 8.96 -7.21 -5.02
CA ILE A 10 8.54 -6.80 -3.69
C ILE A 10 8.35 -8.03 -2.80
N TRP A 11 8.74 -7.91 -1.54
CA TRP A 11 8.60 -8.96 -0.53
C TRP A 11 7.96 -8.39 0.74
N VAL A 12 7.26 -9.27 1.46
CA VAL A 12 6.75 -8.98 2.80
C VAL A 12 7.60 -9.79 3.79
N LEU A 13 8.08 -9.15 4.85
CA LEU A 13 8.77 -9.84 5.93
C LEU A 13 7.77 -10.70 6.72
N ASP A 14 7.88 -12.02 6.62
CA ASP A 14 6.97 -12.95 7.30
C ASP A 14 7.07 -12.80 8.83
N GLY A 15 5.93 -12.53 9.48
CA GLY A 15 5.83 -12.20 10.90
C GLY A 15 6.28 -10.78 11.27
N GLY A 16 6.75 -9.98 10.30
CA GLY A 16 7.10 -8.57 10.46
C GLY A 16 8.16 -8.28 11.53
N LEU A 17 8.19 -7.03 11.99
CA LEU A 17 9.08 -6.58 13.08
C LEU A 17 8.93 -7.40 14.39
N PRO A 18 7.74 -7.86 14.80
CA PRO A 18 7.60 -8.72 15.98
C PRO A 18 8.44 -10.00 15.88
N ARG A 19 8.34 -10.74 14.76
CA ARG A 19 9.13 -11.96 14.57
C ARG A 19 10.62 -11.66 14.40
N TRP A 20 10.97 -10.57 13.72
CA TRP A 20 12.36 -10.12 13.58
C TRP A 20 13.05 -9.98 14.94
N ARG A 21 12.42 -9.24 15.86
CA ARG A 21 12.91 -9.05 17.23
C ARG A 21 12.94 -10.35 18.02
N ALA A 22 11.88 -11.17 17.93
CA ALA A 22 11.82 -12.46 18.61
C ALA A 22 12.91 -13.45 18.12
N SER A 23 13.43 -13.26 16.90
CA SER A 23 14.52 -14.05 16.34
C SER A 23 15.91 -13.54 16.72
N GLY A 24 16.00 -12.46 17.53
CA GLY A 24 17.26 -11.90 17.99
C GLY A 24 18.03 -11.10 16.94
N TYR A 25 17.38 -10.67 15.84
CA TYR A 25 18.01 -9.82 14.84
C TYR A 25 18.09 -8.36 15.30
N ASP A 26 19.15 -7.67 14.85
CA ASP A 26 19.45 -6.29 15.24
C ASP A 26 18.37 -5.31 14.80
N VAL A 27 18.20 -4.25 15.59
CA VAL A 27 17.38 -3.08 15.27
C VAL A 27 18.16 -1.82 15.59
N GLU A 28 18.02 -0.81 14.75
CA GLU A 28 18.63 0.50 14.96
C GLU A 28 17.61 1.47 15.57
N SER A 29 18.02 2.28 16.53
CA SER A 29 17.18 3.33 17.15
C SER A 29 17.24 4.66 16.41
N SER A 30 18.19 4.81 15.48
CA SER A 30 18.36 6.01 14.65
C SER A 30 18.46 5.62 13.18
N ALA A 31 17.86 6.44 12.32
CA ALA A 31 18.12 6.35 10.89
C ALA A 31 19.55 6.82 10.60
N SER A 32 20.22 6.18 9.63
CA SER A 32 21.50 6.69 9.14
C SER A 32 21.30 8.07 8.51
N SER A 33 22.35 8.90 8.51
CA SER A 33 22.31 10.22 7.86
C SER A 33 21.83 10.12 6.40
N ASP A 34 22.30 9.10 5.67
CA ASP A 34 21.86 8.80 4.30
C ASP A 34 20.36 8.49 4.20
N ALA A 35 19.82 7.67 5.11
CA ALA A 35 18.40 7.36 5.13
C ALA A 35 17.54 8.58 5.42
N ILE A 36 17.99 9.46 6.33
CA ILE A 36 17.33 10.73 6.65
C ILE A 36 17.31 11.63 5.40
N LEU A 37 18.45 11.83 4.75
CA LEU A 37 18.56 12.66 3.55
C LEU A 37 17.65 12.16 2.42
N LYS A 38 17.60 10.83 2.19
CA LYS A 38 16.72 10.22 1.19
C LYS A 38 15.24 10.42 1.51
N ALA A 39 14.85 10.27 2.78
CA ALA A 39 13.46 10.47 3.20
C ALA A 39 13.02 11.93 3.07
N SER A 40 13.90 12.87 3.42
CA SER A 40 13.65 14.32 3.24
C SER A 40 13.51 14.68 1.76
N ALA A 41 14.45 14.24 0.92
CA ALA A 41 14.39 14.48 -0.52
C ALA A 41 13.13 13.88 -1.17
N ALA A 42 12.71 12.68 -0.74
CA ALA A 42 11.48 12.06 -1.23
C ALA A 42 10.24 12.87 -0.83
N SER A 43 10.17 13.34 0.42
CA SER A 43 9.06 14.17 0.90
C SER A 43 8.96 15.48 0.13
N GLU A 44 10.09 16.16 -0.09
CA GLU A 44 10.15 17.40 -0.87
C GLU A 44 9.69 17.19 -2.32
N ALA A 45 10.14 16.08 -2.95
CA ALA A 45 9.73 15.76 -4.30
C ALA A 45 8.21 15.52 -4.39
N ILE A 46 7.61 14.84 -3.41
CA ILE A 46 6.17 14.62 -3.35
C ILE A 46 5.41 15.95 -3.26
N GLU A 47 5.84 16.87 -2.40
CA GLU A 47 5.20 18.17 -2.25
C GLU A 47 5.25 19.00 -3.55
N LYS A 48 6.42 19.03 -4.21
CA LYS A 48 6.59 19.69 -5.50
C LYS A 48 5.66 19.12 -6.58
N VAL A 49 5.54 17.80 -6.65
CA VAL A 49 4.62 17.13 -7.59
C VAL A 49 3.17 17.53 -7.31
N TYR A 50 2.74 17.60 -6.05
CA TYR A 50 1.39 18.05 -5.70
C TYR A 50 1.13 19.51 -6.11
N GLN A 51 2.15 20.36 -6.12
CA GLN A 51 2.08 21.73 -6.61
C GLN A 51 2.16 21.85 -8.14
N GLY A 52 2.20 20.72 -8.87
CA GLY A 52 2.33 20.70 -10.33
C GLY A 52 3.74 21.03 -10.84
N GLN A 53 4.73 21.05 -9.95
CA GLN A 53 6.12 21.29 -10.33
C GLN A 53 6.78 19.98 -10.79
N ALA A 54 7.64 20.09 -11.80
CA ALA A 54 8.44 18.96 -12.25
C ALA A 54 9.56 18.65 -11.23
N VAL A 55 9.75 17.37 -10.94
CA VAL A 55 10.87 16.86 -10.14
C VAL A 55 11.74 15.96 -11.02
N GLY A 56 13.06 16.12 -10.95
CA GLY A 56 14.02 15.28 -11.65
C GLY A 56 14.74 14.31 -10.71
N PRO A 57 15.67 13.51 -11.22
CA PRO A 57 15.41 12.50 -12.25
C PRO A 57 14.42 11.43 -11.72
N ILE A 58 13.49 11.01 -12.57
CA ILE A 58 12.56 9.92 -12.25
C ILE A 58 13.33 8.59 -12.32
N THR A 59 13.51 7.92 -11.18
CA THR A 59 14.21 6.63 -11.09
C THR A 59 13.26 5.43 -11.19
N PHE A 60 11.96 5.67 -11.15
CA PHE A 60 10.92 4.65 -11.29
C PHE A 60 9.78 5.16 -12.18
N GLU A 61 9.50 4.45 -13.25
CA GLU A 61 8.35 4.70 -14.11
C GLU A 61 7.18 3.82 -13.69
N THR A 62 6.05 4.44 -13.35
CA THR A 62 4.84 3.72 -12.95
C THR A 62 4.18 3.06 -14.15
N LYS A 63 3.85 1.77 -14.03
CA LYS A 63 3.01 1.04 -14.99
C LYS A 63 1.75 0.60 -14.29
N PHE A 64 0.69 1.42 -14.38
CA PHE A 64 -0.57 1.12 -13.73
C PHE A 64 -1.19 -0.17 -14.29
N GLN A 65 -1.52 -1.11 -13.41
CA GLN A 65 -2.09 -2.41 -13.71
C GLN A 65 -3.57 -2.43 -13.29
N PRO A 66 -4.50 -2.00 -14.16
CA PRO A 66 -5.92 -1.86 -13.81
C PRO A 66 -6.57 -3.19 -13.41
N GLN A 67 -6.08 -4.34 -13.86
CA GLN A 67 -6.59 -5.65 -13.48
C GLN A 67 -6.41 -5.98 -11.99
N LEU A 68 -5.54 -5.25 -11.27
CA LEU A 68 -5.29 -5.42 -9.84
C LEU A 68 -6.14 -4.48 -8.96
N VAL A 69 -6.96 -3.61 -9.56
CA VAL A 69 -7.80 -2.63 -8.86
C VAL A 69 -9.20 -2.64 -9.45
N TRP A 70 -10.21 -2.71 -8.60
CA TRP A 70 -11.61 -2.62 -9.02
C TRP A 70 -12.18 -1.25 -8.71
N THR A 71 -12.83 -0.63 -9.69
CA THR A 71 -13.60 0.61 -9.48
C THR A 71 -14.97 0.30 -8.88
N LEU A 72 -15.66 1.34 -8.37
CA LEU A 72 -17.01 1.19 -7.83
C LEU A 72 -17.98 0.68 -8.90
N GLU A 73 -17.86 1.18 -10.13
CA GLU A 73 -18.69 0.78 -11.27
C GLU A 73 -18.48 -0.69 -11.62
N GLN A 74 -17.23 -1.17 -11.61
CA GLN A 74 -16.91 -2.58 -11.85
C GLN A 74 -17.49 -3.46 -10.74
N VAL A 75 -17.40 -3.02 -9.47
CA VAL A 75 -18.03 -3.74 -8.35
C VAL A 75 -19.54 -3.81 -8.52
N THR A 76 -20.20 -2.69 -8.82
CA THR A 76 -21.66 -2.63 -9.05
C THR A 76 -22.08 -3.56 -10.18
N LYS A 77 -21.36 -3.54 -11.31
CA LYS A 77 -21.61 -4.43 -12.44
C LYS A 77 -21.49 -5.92 -12.06
N ASN A 78 -20.48 -6.27 -11.26
CA ASN A 78 -20.30 -7.66 -10.82
C ASN A 78 -21.37 -8.15 -9.84
N ILE A 79 -22.07 -7.26 -9.12
CA ILE A 79 -23.23 -7.65 -8.29
C ILE A 79 -24.35 -8.23 -9.17
N GLU A 80 -24.56 -7.65 -10.35
CA GLU A 80 -25.55 -8.11 -11.32
C GLU A 80 -25.08 -9.37 -12.06
N GLU A 81 -23.85 -9.35 -12.59
CA GLU A 81 -23.32 -10.42 -13.44
C GLU A 81 -22.85 -11.66 -12.68
N LYS A 82 -22.49 -11.51 -11.40
CA LYS A 82 -21.95 -12.58 -10.53
C LYS A 82 -20.76 -13.33 -11.13
N SER A 83 -19.90 -12.63 -11.87
CA SER A 83 -18.76 -13.23 -12.59
C SER A 83 -17.54 -13.48 -11.69
N HIS A 84 -17.40 -12.74 -10.59
CA HIS A 84 -16.29 -12.83 -9.64
C HIS A 84 -16.79 -12.86 -8.19
N GLN A 85 -16.04 -13.52 -7.31
CA GLN A 85 -16.30 -13.51 -5.88
C GLN A 85 -15.91 -12.16 -5.26
N HIS A 86 -16.82 -11.58 -4.48
CA HIS A 86 -16.53 -10.41 -3.65
C HIS A 86 -16.23 -10.88 -2.23
N VAL A 87 -14.98 -10.68 -1.76
CA VAL A 87 -14.54 -11.14 -0.44
C VAL A 87 -14.29 -9.92 0.46
N ASP A 88 -14.97 -9.89 1.60
CA ASP A 88 -14.78 -8.85 2.61
C ASP A 88 -13.84 -9.36 3.72
N ALA A 89 -12.65 -8.74 3.82
CA ALA A 89 -11.64 -9.09 4.80
C ALA A 89 -11.84 -8.42 6.17
N ARG A 90 -12.90 -7.63 6.37
CA ARG A 90 -13.19 -7.01 7.67
C ARG A 90 -13.51 -8.09 8.70
N GLY A 91 -13.10 -7.85 9.95
CA GLY A 91 -13.41 -8.74 11.06
C GLY A 91 -14.93 -8.96 11.21
N LYS A 92 -15.32 -10.17 11.59
CA LYS A 92 -16.72 -10.62 11.67
C LYS A 92 -17.68 -9.57 12.25
N PRO A 93 -17.41 -8.89 13.38
CA PRO A 93 -18.33 -7.90 13.93
C PRO A 93 -18.73 -6.76 12.98
N ARG A 94 -17.82 -6.33 12.09
CA ARG A 94 -18.08 -5.29 11.10
C ARG A 94 -18.79 -5.81 9.86
N MET A 95 -18.58 -7.09 9.53
CA MET A 95 -19.25 -7.74 8.42
C MET A 95 -20.73 -7.99 8.74
N VAL A 96 -21.03 -8.56 9.91
CA VAL A 96 -22.41 -8.92 10.29
C VAL A 96 -23.23 -7.74 10.85
N ALA A 97 -22.62 -6.54 10.94
CA ALA A 97 -23.18 -5.36 11.59
C ALA A 97 -23.80 -5.70 12.96
N ILE A 98 -22.99 -5.84 14.00
CA ILE A 98 -23.54 -5.93 15.36
C ILE A 98 -24.13 -4.56 15.72
N LEU A 99 -25.43 -4.41 15.50
CA LEU A 99 -26.25 -3.39 16.13
C LEU A 99 -26.26 -3.69 17.64
N LYS A 100 -25.26 -3.18 18.36
CA LYS A 100 -25.43 -2.95 19.79
C LYS A 100 -26.37 -1.75 19.88
N ASN A 101 -27.65 -2.03 20.15
CA ASN A 101 -28.68 -1.03 20.40
C ASN A 101 -28.11 0.16 21.18
N ILE A 102 -28.16 1.34 20.55
CA ILE A 102 -28.21 2.64 21.22
C ILE A 102 -29.70 2.94 21.38
#